data_AF-A0A1R1I9R1-F1
#
_entry.id   AF-A0A1R1I9R1-F1
#
_cell.length_a   1.000
_cell.length_b   1.000
_cell.length_c   1.000
_cell.angle_alpha   90.00
_cell.angle_beta   90.00
_cell.angle_gamma   90.00
#
_symmetry.space_group_name_H-M   'P 1'
#
loop_
_entity.id
_entity.type
_entity.pdbx_description
1 polymer ?
#
loop_
_entity_poly.entity_id
_entity_poly.type
_entity_poly.pdbx_seq_one_letter_code
_entity_poly.pdbx_strand_id
1 'polypeptide(L)'
;MTSRRALLLGAAVLPLAACGRFDPGFDVPLDGPVACRSPESLTAFDTLGGAPLRYEITGTPQSFNADPRFVEQLQGWADDWVAVSGLGALAAVSTYGAHVDKCGSWHAAGRAFDFGVLTHEDGTEVSCRYDLYGEDPTRLALYWRLAASLAKHFNYTLTYRYNEQHHNHIHVDNGVSGYEPFGFNEGSRTHVTLVQGVLRWVFGRDVPAHGDFDATTRDAARALQQEFGITQRLSTTEGWAAFLDAAARG
;
A
#
# COMPACT_ATOMS: atom_id res chain seq x y z
N MET A 1 -45.15 -19.21 -41.72
CA MET A 1 -44.51 -17.89 -41.94
C MET A 1 -43.85 -17.47 -40.63
N THR A 2 -42.58 -17.14 -40.74
CA THR A 2 -41.56 -16.86 -39.71
C THR A 2 -41.65 -15.45 -39.11
N SER A 3 -41.40 -15.32 -37.79
CA SER A 3 -40.72 -14.19 -37.12
C SER A 3 -40.63 -14.55 -35.62
N ARG A 4 -39.53 -14.93 -34.94
CA ARG A 4 -38.13 -14.45 -34.75
C ARG A 4 -37.99 -13.06 -34.11
N ARG A 5 -37.36 -13.08 -32.90
CA ARG A 5 -36.53 -12.06 -32.21
C ARG A 5 -37.28 -10.98 -31.41
N ALA A 6 -36.80 -10.50 -30.26
CA ALA A 6 -35.60 -10.79 -29.47
C ALA A 6 -35.81 -10.36 -28.00
N LEU A 7 -35.16 -11.06 -27.07
CA LEU A 7 -34.83 -10.56 -25.74
C LEU A 7 -33.85 -9.39 -25.85
N LEU A 8 -34.07 -8.34 -25.06
CA LEU A 8 -33.01 -7.42 -24.62
C LEU A 8 -33.15 -7.21 -23.11
N LEU A 9 -32.30 -7.92 -22.37
CA LEU A 9 -31.95 -7.62 -20.98
C LEU A 9 -31.09 -6.36 -21.00
N GLY A 10 -31.66 -5.24 -20.57
CA GLY A 10 -30.91 -4.04 -20.22
C GLY A 10 -30.29 -4.23 -18.83
N ALA A 11 -29.09 -4.78 -18.76
CA ALA A 11 -28.28 -4.70 -17.55
C ALA A 11 -27.69 -3.28 -17.48
N ALA A 12 -28.31 -2.42 -16.68
CA ALA A 12 -27.72 -1.15 -16.30
C ALA A 12 -26.57 -1.43 -15.33
N VAL A 13 -25.34 -1.38 -15.84
CA VAL A 13 -24.13 -1.32 -15.00
C VAL A 13 -24.10 0.10 -14.42
N LEU A 14 -24.48 0.23 -13.15
CA LEU A 14 -24.27 1.43 -12.36
C LEU A 14 -22.78 1.48 -11.97
N PRO A 15 -22.01 2.52 -12.32
CA PRO A 15 -20.72 2.74 -11.70
C PRO A 15 -20.98 3.34 -10.32
N LEU A 16 -21.03 2.50 -9.28
CA LEU A 16 -20.90 2.97 -7.90
C LEU A 16 -19.40 3.06 -7.57
N ALA A 17 -18.71 3.99 -8.25
CA ALA A 17 -17.52 4.58 -7.67
C ALA A 17 -18.00 5.43 -6.50
N ALA A 18 -17.52 5.12 -5.30
CA ALA A 18 -17.78 5.91 -4.11
C ALA A 18 -17.35 7.37 -4.38
N CYS A 19 -18.34 8.26 -4.58
CA CYS A 19 -18.13 9.69 -4.49
C CYS A 19 -17.85 10.06 -3.02
N GLY A 20 -16.61 9.83 -2.59
CA GLY A 20 -16.10 10.33 -1.33
C GLY A 20 -15.99 11.85 -1.40
N ARG A 21 -16.65 12.52 -0.46
CA ARG A 21 -16.56 13.96 -0.24
C ARG A 21 -15.10 14.34 0.04
N PHE A 22 -14.69 15.49 -0.51
CA PHE A 22 -13.44 16.16 -0.15
C PHE A 22 -13.42 16.41 1.36
N ASP A 23 -12.46 15.79 2.05
CA ASP A 23 -12.12 16.10 3.42
C ASP A 23 -10.91 17.05 3.38
N PRO A 24 -11.00 18.31 3.85
CA PRO A 24 -9.98 19.34 3.67
C PRO A 24 -8.85 19.18 4.71
N GLY A 25 -8.28 17.98 4.77
CA GLY A 25 -7.19 17.61 5.67
C GLY A 25 -5.91 17.36 4.91
N PHE A 26 -5.27 18.44 4.44
CA PHE A 26 -3.84 18.48 4.10
C PHE A 26 -3.40 17.82 2.78
N ASP A 27 -4.01 18.27 1.68
CA ASP A 27 -3.20 18.61 0.52
C ASP A 27 -2.48 19.93 0.85
N VAL A 28 -1.16 19.98 0.75
CA VAL A 28 -0.52 21.27 0.48
C VAL A 28 -1.20 21.78 -0.80
N PRO A 29 -1.87 22.95 -0.80
CA PRO A 29 -2.45 23.47 -2.02
C PRO A 29 -1.29 23.64 -3.00
N LEU A 30 -1.20 22.74 -3.98
CA LEU A 30 -0.43 23.02 -5.18
C LEU A 30 -1.24 24.11 -5.88
N ASP A 31 -0.90 25.37 -5.61
CA ASP A 31 -1.48 26.51 -6.31
C ASP A 31 -1.21 26.35 -7.82
N GLY A 32 -2.21 25.85 -8.54
CA GLY A 32 -2.18 25.57 -9.97
C GLY A 32 -3.21 24.52 -10.38
N PRO A 33 -3.69 24.49 -11.64
CA PRO A 33 -4.53 23.40 -12.11
C PRO A 33 -3.77 22.09 -11.98
N VAL A 34 -4.35 21.09 -11.28
CA VAL A 34 -3.77 19.75 -11.19
C VAL A 34 -3.73 19.17 -12.59
N ALA A 35 -2.54 19.13 -13.19
CA ALA A 35 -2.36 18.52 -14.51
C ALA A 35 -2.79 17.05 -14.43
N CYS A 36 -3.64 16.63 -15.37
CA CYS A 36 -3.99 15.22 -15.47
C CYS A 36 -2.72 14.43 -15.80
N ARG A 37 -2.58 13.30 -15.11
CA ARG A 37 -1.51 12.34 -15.36
C ARG A 37 -2.06 11.32 -16.34
N SER A 38 -1.30 11.02 -17.39
CA SER A 38 -1.61 9.96 -18.34
C SER A 38 -0.49 8.93 -18.30
N PRO A 39 -0.80 7.64 -18.44
CA PRO A 39 0.24 6.62 -18.54
C PRO A 39 0.93 6.74 -19.91
N GLU A 40 2.24 6.52 -19.95
CA GLU A 40 2.96 6.40 -21.23
C GLU A 40 2.60 5.08 -21.93
N SER A 41 2.45 4.02 -21.14
CA SER A 41 1.97 2.72 -21.58
C SER A 41 1.26 2.01 -20.43
N LEU A 42 0.40 1.06 -20.76
CA LEU A 42 -0.24 0.17 -19.79
C LEU A 42 -0.02 -1.27 -20.24
N THR A 43 0.31 -2.14 -19.28
CA THR A 43 0.27 -3.59 -19.47
C THR A 43 -0.76 -4.19 -18.54
N ALA A 44 -1.44 -5.23 -19.03
CA ALA A 44 -2.29 -6.06 -18.20
C ALA A 44 -1.44 -6.99 -17.34
N PHE A 45 -1.87 -7.25 -16.11
CA PHE A 45 -1.30 -8.23 -15.20
C PHE A 45 -2.40 -8.76 -14.27
N ASP A 46 -2.31 -10.02 -13.89
CA ASP A 46 -3.32 -10.71 -13.06
C ASP A 46 -2.69 -11.51 -11.91
N THR A 47 -1.39 -11.35 -11.69
CA THR A 47 -0.64 -12.02 -10.62
C THR A 47 0.37 -11.08 -9.97
N LEU A 48 0.70 -11.33 -8.70
CA LEU A 48 1.83 -10.75 -7.98
C LEU A 48 2.56 -11.86 -7.21
N GLY A 49 3.86 -12.02 -7.42
CA GLY A 49 4.64 -13.13 -6.85
C GLY A 49 4.07 -14.52 -7.25
N GLY A 50 3.47 -14.61 -8.44
CA GLY A 50 2.74 -15.80 -8.91
C GLY A 50 1.34 -16.00 -8.33
N ALA A 51 0.95 -15.25 -7.29
CA ALA A 51 -0.37 -15.34 -6.69
C ALA A 51 -1.41 -14.56 -7.50
N PRO A 52 -2.61 -15.12 -7.77
CA PRO A 52 -3.66 -14.47 -8.54
C PRO A 52 -4.21 -13.22 -7.83
N LEU A 53 -4.45 -12.18 -8.62
CA LEU A 53 -5.13 -10.97 -8.20
C LEU A 53 -6.64 -11.15 -8.17
N ARG A 54 -7.28 -10.57 -7.16
CA ARG A 54 -8.73 -10.53 -6.99
C ARG A 54 -9.19 -9.11 -6.71
N TYR A 55 -10.33 -8.74 -7.26
CA TYR A 55 -10.94 -7.48 -6.84
C TYR A 55 -11.59 -7.63 -5.47
N GLU A 56 -11.16 -6.81 -4.51
CA GLU A 56 -11.53 -6.94 -3.10
C GLU A 56 -13.05 -6.94 -2.88
N ILE A 57 -13.79 -6.10 -3.62
CA ILE A 57 -15.25 -5.97 -3.43
C ILE A 57 -16.00 -7.24 -3.83
N THR A 58 -15.61 -7.89 -4.92
CA THR A 58 -16.36 -9.03 -5.49
C THR A 58 -15.69 -10.38 -5.24
N GLY A 59 -14.44 -10.37 -4.75
CA GLY A 59 -13.59 -11.56 -4.65
C GLY A 59 -13.23 -12.20 -5.99
N THR A 60 -13.59 -11.57 -7.12
CA THR A 60 -13.46 -12.15 -8.45
C THR A 60 -12.02 -12.01 -8.95
N PRO A 61 -11.37 -13.12 -9.37
CA PRO A 61 -10.09 -13.04 -10.05
C PRO A 61 -10.21 -12.24 -11.35
N GLN A 62 -9.32 -11.27 -11.56
CA GLN A 62 -9.31 -10.46 -12.79
C GLN A 62 -7.95 -9.82 -13.04
N SER A 63 -7.72 -9.41 -14.29
CA SER A 63 -6.56 -8.62 -14.68
C SER A 63 -6.76 -7.14 -14.38
N PHE A 64 -5.68 -6.47 -14.00
CA PHE A 64 -5.59 -5.02 -13.85
C PHE A 64 -4.58 -4.46 -14.85
N ASN A 65 -4.61 -3.15 -15.05
CA ASN A 65 -3.64 -2.47 -15.90
C ASN A 65 -2.76 -1.55 -15.05
N ALA A 66 -1.48 -1.45 -15.39
CA ALA A 66 -0.55 -0.50 -14.78
C ALA A 66 0.60 -0.20 -15.74
N ASP A 67 1.40 0.81 -15.40
CA ASP A 67 2.68 1.06 -16.06
C ASP A 67 3.59 -0.19 -15.96
N PRO A 68 4.22 -0.64 -17.06
CA PRO A 68 5.02 -1.88 -17.05
C PRO A 68 6.14 -1.90 -16.00
N ARG A 69 6.85 -0.78 -15.80
CA ARG A 69 7.92 -0.70 -14.79
C ARG A 69 7.36 -0.70 -13.38
N PHE A 70 6.15 -0.16 -13.19
CA PHE A 70 5.46 -0.26 -11.91
C PHE A 70 5.00 -1.69 -11.62
N VAL A 71 4.58 -2.45 -12.62
CA VAL A 71 4.31 -3.90 -12.48
C VAL A 71 5.60 -4.63 -12.06
N GLU A 72 6.74 -4.37 -12.68
CA GLU A 72 8.03 -4.93 -12.26
C GLU A 72 8.36 -4.62 -10.80
N GLN A 73 8.11 -3.39 -10.35
CA GLN A 73 8.31 -2.98 -8.96
C GLN A 73 7.36 -3.73 -8.00
N LEU A 74 6.09 -3.93 -8.37
CA LEU A 74 5.15 -4.73 -7.59
C LEU A 74 5.58 -6.21 -7.51
N GLN A 75 6.10 -6.78 -8.59
CA GLN A 75 6.64 -8.15 -8.57
C GLN A 75 7.86 -8.24 -7.65
N GLY A 76 8.78 -7.29 -7.76
CA GLY A 76 9.96 -7.22 -6.90
C GLY A 76 9.61 -7.08 -5.41
N TRP A 77 8.57 -6.29 -5.09
CA TRP A 77 8.03 -6.24 -3.73
C TRP A 77 7.44 -7.59 -3.29
N ALA A 78 6.67 -8.27 -4.15
CA ALA A 78 6.03 -9.54 -3.79
C ALA A 78 7.07 -10.63 -3.47
N ASP A 79 8.13 -10.72 -4.26
CA ASP A 79 9.25 -11.64 -4.03
C ASP A 79 9.95 -11.34 -2.70
N ASP A 80 10.24 -10.07 -2.43
CA ASP A 80 10.87 -9.61 -1.19
C ASP A 80 9.97 -9.86 0.04
N TRP A 81 8.66 -9.61 -0.07
CA TRP A 81 7.68 -9.88 0.98
C TRP A 81 7.65 -11.35 1.38
N VAL A 82 7.58 -12.26 0.41
CA VAL A 82 7.60 -13.72 0.67
C VAL A 82 8.90 -14.12 1.36
N ALA A 83 10.03 -13.56 0.93
CA ALA A 83 11.33 -13.84 1.53
C ALA A 83 11.47 -13.30 2.96
N VAL A 84 11.00 -12.08 3.23
CA VAL A 84 11.23 -11.39 4.50
C VAL A 84 10.17 -11.67 5.56
N SER A 85 8.92 -11.93 5.17
CA SER A 85 7.82 -12.09 6.14
C SER A 85 7.86 -13.41 6.90
N GLY A 86 8.47 -14.45 6.32
CA GLY A 86 8.43 -15.80 6.89
C GLY A 86 7.03 -16.44 6.91
N LEU A 87 6.04 -15.85 6.23
CA LEU A 87 4.65 -16.34 6.16
C LEU A 87 4.42 -17.34 5.02
N GLY A 88 5.47 -17.70 4.27
CA GLY A 88 5.38 -18.59 3.11
C GLY A 88 4.84 -17.89 1.86
N ALA A 89 4.60 -18.68 0.82
CA ALA A 89 4.16 -18.17 -0.48
C ALA A 89 2.75 -17.54 -0.42
N LEU A 90 2.52 -16.58 -1.30
CA LEU A 90 1.20 -15.97 -1.49
C LEU A 90 0.30 -16.93 -2.29
N ALA A 91 -0.93 -17.11 -1.82
CA ALA A 91 -1.99 -17.86 -2.50
C ALA A 91 -2.98 -16.95 -3.23
N ALA A 92 -3.17 -15.71 -2.76
CA ALA A 92 -3.95 -14.67 -3.44
C ALA A 92 -3.59 -13.27 -2.92
N VAL A 93 -3.80 -12.26 -3.77
CA VAL A 93 -3.74 -10.86 -3.37
C VAL A 93 -5.03 -10.15 -3.83
N SER A 94 -5.79 -9.63 -2.88
CA SER A 94 -6.95 -8.78 -3.16
C SER A 94 -6.55 -7.32 -3.28
N THR A 95 -7.16 -6.61 -4.21
CA THR A 95 -6.88 -5.19 -4.50
C THR A 95 -8.14 -4.40 -4.83
N TYR A 96 -8.12 -3.08 -4.57
CA TYR A 96 -9.14 -2.14 -5.06
C TYR A 96 -8.82 -1.57 -6.44
N GLY A 97 -7.63 -1.82 -6.97
CA GLY A 97 -7.25 -1.44 -8.32
C GLY A 97 -5.81 -0.96 -8.45
N ALA A 98 -5.42 -0.76 -9.71
CA ALA A 98 -4.11 -0.25 -10.12
C ALA A 98 -4.28 0.99 -11.01
N HIS A 99 -4.60 0.85 -12.29
CA HIS A 99 -4.97 1.99 -13.14
C HIS A 99 -6.46 2.32 -13.08
N VAL A 100 -6.78 3.59 -12.84
CA VAL A 100 -8.10 4.18 -13.09
C VAL A 100 -7.93 5.56 -13.71
N ASP A 101 -8.79 5.92 -14.66
CA ASP A 101 -8.77 7.24 -15.32
C ASP A 101 -9.35 8.33 -14.38
N LYS A 102 -8.55 8.72 -13.38
CA LYS A 102 -8.87 9.71 -12.35
C LYS A 102 -7.83 10.83 -12.38
N CYS A 103 -8.13 11.93 -13.06
CA CYS A 103 -7.25 13.08 -13.18
C CYS A 103 -6.66 13.52 -11.83
N GLY A 104 -5.36 13.79 -11.80
CA GLY A 104 -4.63 14.19 -10.60
C GLY A 104 -4.12 13.04 -9.72
N SER A 105 -4.53 11.80 -9.96
CA SER A 105 -4.08 10.62 -9.21
C SER A 105 -2.92 9.87 -9.87
N TRP A 106 -2.07 9.23 -9.08
CA TRP A 106 -1.06 8.28 -9.60
C TRP A 106 -1.66 7.01 -10.18
N HIS A 107 -2.91 6.66 -9.84
CA HIS A 107 -3.65 5.63 -10.55
C HIS A 107 -3.86 5.98 -12.03
N ALA A 108 -4.08 7.26 -12.37
CA ALA A 108 -4.22 7.68 -13.77
C ALA A 108 -2.93 7.50 -14.57
N ALA A 109 -1.76 7.61 -13.93
CA ALA A 109 -0.48 7.27 -14.52
C ALA A 109 -0.19 5.75 -14.55
N GLY A 110 -1.06 4.90 -13.99
CA GLY A 110 -0.79 3.47 -13.83
C GLY A 110 0.34 3.17 -12.83
N ARG A 111 0.63 4.10 -11.93
CA ARG A 111 1.78 4.05 -10.99
C ARG A 111 1.32 4.05 -9.52
N ALA A 112 0.16 3.46 -9.27
CA ALA A 112 -0.38 3.26 -7.94
C ALA A 112 -1.10 1.91 -7.83
N PHE A 113 -1.22 1.40 -6.61
CA PHE A 113 -1.89 0.13 -6.32
C PHE A 113 -2.51 0.16 -4.91
N ASP A 114 -3.73 -0.37 -4.78
CA ASP A 114 -4.44 -0.42 -3.51
C ASP A 114 -4.52 -1.86 -2.98
N PHE A 115 -3.78 -2.18 -1.92
CA PHE A 115 -3.77 -3.51 -1.29
C PHE A 115 -4.95 -3.71 -0.33
N GLY A 116 -5.74 -4.77 -0.54
CA GLY A 116 -6.85 -5.17 0.32
C GLY A 116 -6.48 -6.26 1.33
N VAL A 117 -6.26 -7.49 0.88
CA VAL A 117 -5.90 -8.64 1.72
C VAL A 117 -4.89 -9.51 0.98
N LEU A 118 -3.83 -9.93 1.68
CA LEU A 118 -2.91 -10.97 1.22
C LEU A 118 -3.29 -12.28 1.92
N THR A 119 -3.45 -13.34 1.15
CA THR A 119 -3.67 -14.70 1.68
C THR A 119 -2.45 -15.55 1.35
N HIS A 120 -1.88 -16.20 2.36
CA HIS A 120 -0.76 -17.13 2.21
C HIS A 120 -1.27 -18.57 2.06
N GLU A 121 -0.41 -19.49 1.57
CA GLU A 121 -0.78 -20.89 1.31
C GLU A 121 -1.27 -21.66 2.54
N ASP A 122 -0.81 -21.29 3.74
CA ASP A 122 -1.26 -21.90 5.00
C ASP A 122 -2.61 -21.35 5.50
N GLY A 123 -3.20 -20.41 4.76
CA GLY A 123 -4.45 -19.73 5.11
C GLY A 123 -4.27 -18.47 5.96
N THR A 124 -3.03 -18.08 6.29
CA THR A 124 -2.76 -16.83 7.00
C THR A 124 -3.20 -15.64 6.14
N GLU A 125 -3.96 -14.73 6.75
CA GLU A 125 -4.40 -13.49 6.11
C GLU A 125 -3.69 -12.28 6.71
N VAL A 126 -3.11 -11.44 5.85
CA VAL A 126 -2.66 -10.10 6.20
C VAL A 126 -3.63 -9.09 5.59
N SER A 127 -4.47 -8.53 6.44
CA SER A 127 -5.60 -7.69 6.01
C SER A 127 -5.34 -6.20 6.21
N CYS A 128 -5.54 -5.42 5.14
CA CYS A 128 -5.52 -3.95 5.18
C CYS A 128 -6.87 -3.35 5.62
N ARG A 129 -7.85 -4.18 6.00
CA ARG A 129 -9.22 -3.78 6.36
C ARG A 129 -9.37 -3.28 7.79
N TYR A 130 -8.63 -2.22 8.14
CA TYR A 130 -8.74 -1.58 9.46
C TYR A 130 -10.19 -1.22 9.81
N ASP A 131 -10.99 -0.83 8.80
CA ASP A 131 -12.43 -0.60 8.91
C ASP A 131 -13.24 -1.78 9.50
N LEU A 132 -12.74 -3.01 9.39
CA LEU A 132 -13.41 -4.21 9.90
C LEU A 132 -12.94 -4.64 11.29
N TYR A 133 -11.69 -4.35 11.66
CA TYR A 133 -11.09 -4.87 12.90
C TYR A 133 -10.61 -3.81 13.89
N GLY A 134 -10.56 -2.54 13.49
CA GLY A 134 -10.14 -1.43 14.35
C GLY A 134 -8.77 -1.65 14.97
N GLU A 135 -8.66 -1.46 16.28
CA GLU A 135 -7.39 -1.55 17.01
C GLU A 135 -7.04 -2.97 17.50
N ASP A 136 -7.49 -4.03 16.81
CA ASP A 136 -7.05 -5.40 17.09
C ASP A 136 -5.52 -5.51 16.99
N PRO A 137 -4.80 -5.81 18.09
CA PRO A 137 -3.34 -5.75 18.10
C PRO A 137 -2.68 -6.79 17.19
N THR A 138 -3.25 -7.99 17.08
CA THR A 138 -2.68 -9.07 16.27
C THR A 138 -2.78 -8.74 14.78
N ARG A 139 -3.92 -8.19 14.33
CA ARG A 139 -4.09 -7.74 12.96
C ARG A 139 -3.25 -6.51 12.66
N LEU A 140 -3.15 -5.56 13.59
CA LEU A 140 -2.29 -4.40 13.41
C LEU A 140 -0.80 -4.75 13.35
N ALA A 141 -0.33 -5.75 14.10
CA ALA A 141 1.04 -6.23 13.96
C ALA A 141 1.32 -6.70 12.53
N LEU A 142 0.49 -7.58 11.96
CA LEU A 142 0.64 -8.04 10.57
C LEU A 142 0.47 -6.91 9.54
N TYR A 143 -0.49 -6.01 9.75
CA TYR A 143 -0.71 -4.83 8.93
C TYR A 143 0.55 -3.96 8.83
N TRP A 144 1.18 -3.64 9.96
CA TRP A 144 2.35 -2.76 9.97
C TRP A 144 3.61 -3.46 9.47
N ARG A 145 3.71 -4.78 9.58
CA ARG A 145 4.74 -5.58 8.89
C ARG A 145 4.61 -5.47 7.36
N LEU A 146 3.39 -5.58 6.84
CA LEU A 146 3.10 -5.38 5.41
C LEU A 146 3.35 -3.93 4.98
N ALA A 147 2.88 -2.95 5.74
CA ALA A 147 3.13 -1.53 5.44
C ALA A 147 4.63 -1.23 5.37
N ALA A 148 5.43 -1.82 6.27
CA ALA A 148 6.88 -1.67 6.25
C ALA A 148 7.51 -2.28 5.00
N SER A 149 7.09 -3.49 4.59
CA SER A 149 7.60 -4.11 3.37
C SER A 149 7.26 -3.28 2.13
N LEU A 150 6.04 -2.73 2.05
CA LEU A 150 5.62 -1.83 0.98
C LEU A 150 6.46 -0.55 0.95
N ALA A 151 6.68 0.09 2.10
CA ALA A 151 7.42 1.35 2.21
C ALA A 151 8.91 1.25 1.87
N LYS A 152 9.44 0.04 1.66
CA LYS A 152 10.80 -0.19 1.15
C LYS A 152 10.86 0.02 -0.35
N HIS A 153 9.76 -0.27 -1.04
CA HIS A 153 9.65 -0.21 -2.50
C HIS A 153 8.89 1.03 -2.97
N PHE A 154 7.92 1.53 -2.19
CA PHE A 154 7.03 2.63 -2.56
C PHE A 154 7.10 3.79 -1.56
N ASN A 155 7.56 4.96 -2.02
CA ASN A 155 7.77 6.13 -1.16
C ASN A 155 6.47 6.59 -0.49
N TYR A 156 5.37 6.65 -1.23
CA TYR A 156 4.07 6.81 -0.61
C TYR A 156 3.46 5.45 -0.35
N THR A 157 3.42 5.11 0.93
CA THR A 157 2.62 4.01 1.48
C THR A 157 1.60 4.64 2.44
N LEU A 158 0.37 4.84 1.96
CA LEU A 158 -0.68 5.50 2.73
C LEU A 158 -1.48 4.44 3.47
N THR A 159 -1.49 4.55 4.80
CA THR A 159 -2.14 3.63 5.71
C THR A 159 -3.48 4.19 6.20
N TYR A 160 -4.23 3.43 7.01
CA TYR A 160 -5.43 3.92 7.69
C TYR A 160 -5.20 5.22 8.49
N ARG A 161 -3.95 5.52 8.87
CA ARG A 161 -3.58 6.77 9.57
C ARG A 161 -3.54 8.00 8.66
N TYR A 162 -3.59 7.83 7.34
CA TYR A 162 -3.56 8.95 6.41
C TYR A 162 -4.89 9.72 6.42
N ASN A 163 -6.01 9.02 6.15
CA ASN A 163 -7.38 9.52 6.29
C ASN A 163 -8.40 8.36 6.19
N GLU A 164 -9.68 8.67 6.37
CA GLU A 164 -10.77 7.68 6.36
C GLU A 164 -10.89 6.89 5.04
N GLN A 165 -10.48 7.46 3.91
CA GLN A 165 -10.53 6.78 2.62
C GLN A 165 -9.59 5.57 2.56
N HIS A 166 -8.59 5.51 3.43
CA HIS A 166 -7.60 4.43 3.50
C HIS A 166 -7.87 3.47 4.66
N HIS A 167 -9.04 3.52 5.30
CA HIS A 167 -9.37 2.57 6.35
C HIS A 167 -9.58 1.14 5.83
N ASN A 168 -9.83 0.96 4.54
CA ASN A 168 -10.09 -0.34 3.93
C ASN A 168 -8.94 -0.86 3.03
N HIS A 169 -7.84 -0.14 2.87
CA HIS A 169 -6.70 -0.56 2.05
C HIS A 169 -5.42 0.16 2.44
N ILE A 170 -4.27 -0.39 2.00
CA ILE A 170 -3.02 0.38 1.92
C ILE A 170 -2.86 0.82 0.47
N HIS A 171 -2.76 2.13 0.24
CA HIS A 171 -2.42 2.68 -1.06
C HIS A 171 -0.90 2.78 -1.18
N VAL A 172 -0.35 2.40 -2.33
CA VAL A 172 1.05 2.68 -2.67
C VAL A 172 1.19 3.40 -3.98
N ASP A 173 2.14 4.33 -4.04
CA ASP A 173 2.61 4.94 -5.28
C ASP A 173 4.09 5.30 -5.19
N ASN A 174 4.71 5.49 -6.36
CA ASN A 174 6.11 5.83 -6.48
C ASN A 174 6.32 7.25 -7.02
N GLY A 175 5.38 8.15 -6.74
CA GLY A 175 5.31 9.46 -7.36
C GLY A 175 6.45 10.41 -7.00
N VAL A 176 6.98 10.29 -5.77
CA VAL A 176 8.07 11.13 -5.26
C VAL A 176 9.44 10.55 -5.59
N SER A 177 9.62 9.25 -5.35
CA SER A 177 10.91 8.57 -5.59
C SER A 177 11.13 8.18 -7.04
N GLY A 178 10.08 8.12 -7.85
CA GLY A 178 10.12 7.35 -9.09
C GLY A 178 10.49 5.89 -8.78
N TYR A 179 11.36 5.32 -9.60
CA TYR A 179 11.84 3.95 -9.42
C TYR A 179 13.17 3.87 -8.64
N GLU A 180 13.64 4.99 -8.09
CA GLU A 180 14.92 5.04 -7.37
C GLU A 180 14.73 4.70 -5.88
N PRO A 181 15.73 4.06 -5.25
CA PRO A 181 15.73 3.86 -3.81
C PRO A 181 15.73 5.19 -3.04
N PHE A 182 15.17 5.18 -1.83
CA PHE A 182 15.08 6.36 -0.98
C PHE A 182 15.31 6.03 0.50
N GLY A 183 15.67 7.04 1.27
CA GLY A 183 15.77 6.97 2.73
C GLY A 183 14.55 7.54 3.44
N PHE A 184 14.52 7.38 4.76
CA PHE A 184 13.54 8.02 5.62
C PHE A 184 13.59 9.56 5.49
N ASN A 185 12.42 10.18 5.52
CA ASN A 185 12.26 11.62 5.50
C ASN A 185 11.42 12.01 6.71
N GLU A 186 12.04 12.65 7.71
CA GLU A 186 11.36 13.06 8.94
C GLU A 186 10.30 14.15 8.70
N GLY A 187 10.35 14.87 7.58
CA GLY A 187 9.30 15.81 7.16
C GLY A 187 8.13 15.15 6.45
N SER A 188 8.19 13.85 6.15
CA SER A 188 7.10 13.10 5.52
C SER A 188 6.21 12.46 6.58
N ARG A 189 4.98 12.97 6.74
CA ARG A 189 4.02 12.42 7.71
C ARG A 189 3.73 10.93 7.47
N THR A 190 3.73 10.46 6.22
CA THR A 190 3.51 9.05 5.88
C THR A 190 4.67 8.19 6.37
N HIS A 191 5.91 8.63 6.20
CA HIS A 191 7.08 7.93 6.73
C HIS A 191 7.08 7.93 8.27
N VAL A 192 6.75 9.06 8.91
CA VAL A 192 6.75 9.16 10.38
C VAL A 192 5.67 8.27 10.99
N THR A 193 4.44 8.33 10.48
CA THR A 193 3.34 7.49 10.98
C THR A 193 3.60 6.00 10.74
N LEU A 194 4.31 5.65 9.66
CA LEU A 194 4.82 4.29 9.46
C LEU A 194 5.77 3.85 10.56
N VAL A 195 6.81 4.66 10.86
CA VAL A 195 7.76 4.35 11.94
C VAL A 195 7.06 4.20 13.28
N GLN A 196 6.14 5.12 13.61
CA GLN A 196 5.35 5.05 14.85
C GLN A 196 4.48 3.79 14.91
N GLY A 197 3.82 3.45 13.79
CA GLY A 197 3.00 2.24 13.67
C GLY A 197 3.81 0.96 13.87
N VAL A 198 4.96 0.85 13.19
CA VAL A 198 5.90 -0.26 13.34
C VAL A 198 6.39 -0.40 14.77
N LEU A 199 6.91 0.68 15.35
CA LEU A 199 7.45 0.68 16.71
C LEU A 199 6.38 0.21 17.72
N ARG A 200 5.15 0.71 17.58
CA ARG A 200 4.06 0.38 18.49
C ARG A 200 3.53 -1.03 18.32
N TRP A 201 3.16 -1.41 17.10
CA TRP A 201 2.37 -2.62 16.86
C TRP A 201 3.19 -3.84 16.52
N VAL A 202 4.38 -3.66 15.94
CA VAL A 202 5.29 -4.78 15.65
C VAL A 202 6.19 -5.03 16.86
N PHE A 203 6.79 -3.98 17.42
CA PHE A 203 7.80 -4.09 18.49
C PHE A 203 7.32 -3.70 19.89
N GLY A 204 6.04 -3.39 20.07
CA GLY A 204 5.46 -3.13 21.39
C GLY A 204 6.04 -1.90 22.11
N ARG A 205 6.60 -0.94 21.39
CA ARG A 205 7.16 0.30 21.97
C ARG A 205 6.03 1.29 22.29
N ASP A 206 6.12 1.96 23.42
CA ASP A 206 5.18 3.02 23.80
C ASP A 206 5.49 4.31 23.04
N VAL A 207 5.03 4.38 21.79
CA VAL A 207 5.21 5.53 20.91
C VAL A 207 3.84 6.08 20.50
N PRO A 208 3.56 7.37 20.79
CA PRO A 208 2.38 8.06 20.30
C PRO A 208 2.33 8.13 18.76
N ALA A 209 1.14 8.05 18.19
CA ALA A 209 0.93 8.06 16.72
C ALA A 209 0.35 9.40 16.23
N HIS A 210 0.99 10.52 16.56
CA HIS A 210 0.56 11.87 16.15
C HIS A 210 1.17 12.33 14.82
N GLY A 211 2.17 11.62 14.28
CA GLY A 211 2.78 11.94 12.99
C GLY A 211 3.94 12.94 13.03
N ASP A 212 4.45 13.30 14.22
CA ASP A 212 5.68 14.09 14.36
C ASP A 212 6.86 13.21 14.77
N PHE A 213 8.03 13.42 14.15
CA PHE A 213 9.25 12.67 14.46
C PHE A 213 10.01 13.27 15.66
N ASP A 214 9.33 13.26 16.80
CA ASP A 214 9.77 13.83 18.07
C ASP A 214 10.87 13.00 18.76
N ALA A 215 11.29 13.44 19.95
CA ALA A 215 12.33 12.77 20.73
C ALA A 215 11.94 11.33 21.08
N THR A 216 10.68 11.10 21.52
CA THR A 216 10.19 9.77 21.88
C THR A 216 10.24 8.81 20.69
N THR A 217 9.76 9.23 19.52
CA THR A 217 9.79 8.42 18.29
C THR A 217 11.23 8.16 17.85
N ARG A 218 12.09 9.19 17.90
CA ARG A 218 13.50 9.11 17.49
C ARG A 218 14.31 8.17 18.37
N ASP A 219 14.13 8.24 19.69
CA ASP A 219 14.84 7.40 20.66
C ASP A 219 14.39 5.94 20.54
N ALA A 220 13.09 5.69 20.39
CA ALA A 220 12.57 4.34 20.17
C ALA A 220 13.06 3.73 18.85
N ALA A 221 13.08 4.52 17.76
CA ALA A 221 13.63 4.08 16.48
C ALA A 221 15.13 3.76 16.60
N ARG A 222 15.90 4.59 17.31
CA ARG A 222 17.33 4.35 17.55
C ARG A 222 17.59 3.12 18.42
N ALA A 223 16.80 2.89 19.46
CA ALA A 223 16.91 1.69 20.27
C ALA A 223 16.67 0.43 19.44
N LEU A 224 15.65 0.44 18.57
CA LEU A 224 15.38 -0.67 17.66
C LEU A 224 16.53 -0.88 16.66
N GLN A 225 17.08 0.19 16.07
CA GLN A 225 18.24 0.07 15.20
C GLN A 225 19.43 -0.59 15.91
N GLN A 226 19.70 -0.23 17.17
CA GLN A 226 20.77 -0.85 17.96
C GLN A 226 20.50 -2.34 18.23
N GLU A 227 19.27 -2.70 18.60
CA GLU A 227 18.84 -4.09 18.84
C GLU A 227 19.08 -4.98 17.62
N PHE A 228 18.80 -4.46 16.41
CA PHE A 228 19.00 -5.17 15.15
C PHE A 228 20.38 -4.95 14.51
N GLY A 229 21.31 -4.26 15.20
CA GLY A 229 22.66 -4.00 14.69
C GLY A 229 22.72 -3.07 13.47
N ILE A 230 21.67 -2.28 13.22
CA ILE A 230 21.58 -1.32 12.13
C ILE A 230 22.37 -0.06 12.51
N THR A 231 23.52 0.13 11.87
CA THR A 231 24.43 1.26 12.19
C THR A 231 24.18 2.49 11.31
N GLN A 232 23.58 2.29 10.14
CA GLN A 232 23.28 3.33 9.18
C GLN A 232 22.16 4.25 9.71
N ARG A 233 22.15 5.51 9.26
CA ARG A 233 21.07 6.46 9.61
C ARG A 233 19.82 6.09 8.82
N LEU A 234 18.64 6.19 9.42
CA LEU A 234 17.36 5.96 8.71
C LEU A 234 17.23 6.82 7.45
N SER A 235 17.81 8.03 7.45
CA SER A 235 17.78 8.94 6.29
C SER A 235 18.60 8.46 5.10
N THR A 236 19.41 7.40 5.23
CA THR A 236 20.08 6.76 4.08
C THR A 236 19.24 5.60 3.58
N THR A 237 19.36 5.28 2.30
CA THR A 237 18.67 4.15 1.67
C THR A 237 18.92 2.85 2.42
N GLU A 238 20.16 2.57 2.80
CA GLU A 238 20.55 1.33 3.48
C GLU A 238 19.96 1.25 4.89
N GLY A 239 20.00 2.36 5.64
CA GLY A 239 19.44 2.40 7.00
C GLY A 239 17.91 2.28 7.00
N TRP A 240 17.24 2.88 6.01
CA TRP A 240 15.80 2.75 5.83
C TRP A 240 15.41 1.32 5.46
N ALA A 241 16.02 0.75 4.42
CA ALA A 241 15.74 -0.60 3.98
C ALA A 241 15.98 -1.62 5.10
N ALA A 242 17.09 -1.50 5.84
CA ALA A 242 17.39 -2.41 6.95
C ALA A 242 16.35 -2.33 8.08
N PHE A 243 15.87 -1.12 8.41
CA PHE A 243 14.82 -0.93 9.42
C PHE A 243 13.50 -1.56 8.96
N LEU A 244 13.12 -1.34 7.70
CA LEU A 244 11.89 -1.90 7.14
C LEU A 244 11.95 -3.42 7.00
N ASP A 245 13.11 -3.99 6.66
CA ASP A 245 13.31 -5.43 6.64
C ASP A 245 13.18 -6.06 8.03
N ALA A 246 13.72 -5.40 9.06
CA ALA A 246 13.52 -5.83 10.45
C ALA A 246 12.03 -5.78 10.83
N ALA A 247 11.35 -4.69 10.46
CA ALA A 247 9.92 -4.54 10.71
C ALA A 247 9.07 -5.58 9.97
N ALA A 248 9.36 -5.89 8.70
CA ALA A 248 8.59 -6.86 7.93
C ALA A 248 8.77 -8.30 8.45
N ARG A 249 9.96 -8.65 8.96
CA ARG A 249 10.21 -9.93 9.65
C ARG A 249 9.33 -10.12 10.88
N GLY A 250 9.07 -9.04 11.62
CA GLY A 250 8.35 -9.08 12.90
C GLY A 250 9.27 -9.36 14.07
#